data_AF-A0A5D2TUJ4-F1
#
_entry.id   AF-A0A5D2TUJ4-F1
#
_cell.length_a   1.000
_cell.length_b   1.000
_cell.length_c   1.000
_cell.angle_alpha   90.00
_cell.angle_beta   90.00
_cell.angle_gamma   90.00
#
_symmetry.space_group_name_H-M   'P 1'
#
loop_
_entity.id
_entity.type
_entity.pdbx_description
1 polymer ?
#
loop_
_entity_poly.entity_id
_entity_poly.type
_entity_poly.pdbx_seq_one_letter_code
_entity_poly.pdbx_strand_id
1 'polypeptide(L)'
;MLKLCVLPELKSIYWDVLPFPFLKHFGVWGDCSKLKKLPLNSDSAKGNHITIEGRKDWWEEVEWENETTRDIFLPSLRFSPY
;
A
#
# COMPACT_ATOMS: atom_id res chain seq x y z
N MET A 1 -5.08 -10.46 -4.37
CA MET A 1 -5.69 -9.11 -4.33
C MET A 1 -6.01 -8.81 -2.88
N LEU A 2 -5.53 -7.69 -2.35
CA LEU A 2 -5.85 -7.24 -0.99
C LEU A 2 -6.69 -5.97 -1.08
N LYS A 3 -7.80 -5.92 -0.34
CA LYS A 3 -8.72 -4.78 -0.32
C LYS A 3 -8.97 -4.41 1.13
N LEU A 4 -8.75 -3.16 1.46
CA LEU A 4 -9.03 -2.57 2.76
C LEU A 4 -10.16 -1.57 2.57
N CYS A 5 -11.26 -1.79 3.28
CA CYS A 5 -12.44 -0.95 3.18
C CYS A 5 -12.85 -0.48 4.57
N VAL A 6 -12.89 0.84 4.77
CA VAL A 6 -13.41 1.49 6.00
C VAL A 6 -12.78 0.90 7.27
N LEU A 7 -11.48 1.14 7.43
CA LEU A 7 -10.67 0.68 8.56
C LEU A 7 -10.11 1.88 9.33
N PRO A 8 -10.95 2.65 10.03
CA PRO A 8 -10.55 3.92 10.65
C PRO A 8 -9.54 3.74 11.79
N GLU A 9 -9.48 2.57 12.41
CA GLU A 9 -8.56 2.26 13.52
C GLU A 9 -7.33 1.43 13.09
N LEU A 10 -7.25 1.00 11.82
CA LEU A 10 -6.17 0.13 11.37
C LEU A 10 -4.90 0.94 11.16
N LYS A 11 -3.95 0.78 12.08
CA LYS A 11 -2.64 1.46 12.02
C LYS A 11 -1.62 0.72 11.18
N SER A 12 -1.65 -0.61 11.25
CA SER A 12 -0.78 -1.48 10.48
C SER A 12 -1.47 -2.81 10.21
N ILE A 13 -1.23 -3.38 9.04
CA ILE A 13 -1.68 -4.73 8.67
C ILE A 13 -0.78 -5.79 9.31
N TYR A 14 0.51 -5.47 9.44
CA TYR A 14 1.50 -6.35 10.06
C TYR A 14 2.62 -5.53 10.70
N TRP A 15 3.23 -6.07 11.76
CA TRP A 15 4.27 -5.39 12.52
C TRP A 15 5.59 -5.32 11.72
N ASP A 16 5.79 -6.31 10.85
CA ASP A 16 6.94 -6.46 9.98
C ASP A 16 6.62 -6.38 8.48
N VAL A 17 7.65 -6.32 7.64
CA VAL A 17 7.52 -6.38 6.18
C VAL A 17 7.31 -7.83 5.74
N LEU A 18 6.17 -8.12 5.12
CA LEU A 18 5.88 -9.44 4.56
C LEU A 18 6.28 -9.45 3.08
N PRO A 19 7.07 -10.44 2.62
CA PRO A 19 7.19 -10.66 1.19
C PRO A 19 5.82 -11.11 0.68
N PHE A 20 5.27 -10.34 -0.26
CA PHE A 20 4.04 -10.65 -0.98
C PHE A 20 4.37 -11.10 -2.41
N PRO A 21 4.94 -12.31 -2.61
CA PRO A 21 5.40 -12.78 -3.91
C PRO A 21 4.26 -13.06 -4.90
N PHE A 22 3.00 -12.94 -4.50
CA PHE A 22 1.82 -13.18 -5.35
C PHE A 22 0.79 -12.05 -5.31
N LEU A 23 1.06 -10.97 -4.57
CA LEU A 23 0.15 -9.83 -4.57
C LEU A 23 0.34 -9.08 -5.89
N LYS A 24 -0.76 -8.81 -6.58
CA LYS A 24 -0.78 -8.03 -7.84
C LYS A 24 -1.58 -6.74 -7.72
N HIS A 25 -2.40 -6.64 -6.68
CA HIS A 25 -3.32 -5.53 -6.48
C HIS A 25 -3.60 -5.32 -5.00
N PHE A 26 -3.45 -4.08 -4.56
CA PHE A 26 -3.70 -3.60 -3.20
C PHE A 26 -4.61 -2.37 -3.31
N GLY A 27 -5.82 -2.44 -2.78
CA GLY A 27 -6.79 -1.35 -2.83
C GLY A 27 -7.17 -0.86 -1.45
N VAL A 28 -7.17 0.45 -1.24
CA VAL A 28 -7.63 1.13 -0.03
C VAL A 28 -8.84 1.98 -0.39
N TRP A 29 -9.96 1.70 0.25
CA TRP A 29 -11.26 2.28 -0.06
C TRP A 29 -11.90 2.83 1.22
N GLY A 30 -12.48 4.03 1.14
CA GLY A 30 -13.11 4.69 2.28
C GLY A 30 -12.13 5.19 3.35
N ASP A 31 -12.58 5.31 4.59
CA ASP A 31 -11.78 5.85 5.70
C ASP A 31 -10.77 4.83 6.24
N CYS A 32 -9.54 4.92 5.75
CA CYS A 32 -8.37 4.20 6.24
C CYS A 32 -7.25 5.19 6.64
N SER A 33 -7.64 6.37 7.14
CA SER A 33 -6.73 7.47 7.46
C SER A 33 -5.61 7.09 8.44
N LYS A 34 -5.84 6.13 9.33
CA LYS A 34 -4.81 5.67 10.28
C LYS A 34 -3.83 4.66 9.71
N LEU A 35 -4.07 4.11 8.51
CA LEU A 35 -3.20 3.13 7.90
C LEU A 35 -1.98 3.82 7.29
N LYS A 36 -0.94 4.00 8.09
CA LYS A 36 0.30 4.65 7.64
C LYS A 36 1.33 3.65 7.17
N LYS A 37 1.32 2.43 7.69
CA LYS A 37 2.32 1.42 7.36
C LYS A 37 1.72 0.34 6.44
N LEU A 38 2.33 0.19 5.28
CA LEU A 38 2.03 -0.89 4.35
C LEU A 38 3.01 -2.05 4.55
N PRO A 39 2.55 -3.31 4.60
CA PRO A 39 3.43 -4.46 4.70
C PRO A 39 4.07 -4.81 3.34
N LEU A 40 4.41 -3.80 2.52
CA LEU A 40 5.01 -4.00 1.20
C LEU A 40 6.52 -3.81 1.27
N ASN A 41 7.28 -4.83 0.88
CA ASN A 41 8.74 -4.72 0.75
C ASN A 41 9.18 -4.55 -0.72
N SER A 42 10.43 -4.12 -0.91
CA SER A 42 11.02 -3.95 -2.26
C SER A 42 11.05 -5.24 -3.06
N ASP A 43 11.19 -6.39 -2.39
CA ASP A 43 11.20 -7.71 -3.04
C ASP A 43 9.85 -8.10 -3.63
N SER A 44 8.75 -7.65 -3.02
CA SER A 44 7.38 -7.83 -3.55
C SER A 44 7.20 -7.10 -4.88
N ALA A 45 7.94 -6.00 -5.07
CA ALA A 45 7.91 -5.21 -6.28
C ALA A 45 8.92 -5.66 -7.35
N LYS A 46 10.01 -6.33 -6.95
CA LYS A 46 11.06 -6.82 -7.86
C LYS A 46 10.66 -7.99 -8.76
N GLY A 47 9.49 -8.59 -8.55
CA GLY A 47 9.01 -9.71 -9.38
C GLY A 47 7.56 -9.60 -9.84
N ASN A 48 6.76 -8.73 -9.23
CA ASN A 48 5.36 -8.55 -9.57
C ASN A 48 5.03 -7.07 -9.75
N HIS A 49 4.32 -6.76 -10.83
CA HIS A 49 3.64 -5.48 -10.99
C HIS A 49 2.47 -5.40 -9.99
N ILE A 50 2.73 -4.89 -8.78
CA ILE A 50 1.70 -4.61 -7.78
C ILE A 50 1.06 -3.28 -8.12
N THR A 51 -0.24 -3.27 -8.41
CA THR A 51 -1.01 -2.03 -8.50
C THR A 51 -1.51 -1.62 -7.13
N ILE A 52 -1.23 -0.39 -6.69
CA ILE A 52 -1.75 0.16 -5.44
C ILE A 52 -2.82 1.19 -5.77
N GLU A 53 -4.04 0.96 -5.30
CA GLU A 53 -5.18 1.87 -5.43
C GLU A 53 -5.51 2.49 -4.08
N GLY A 54 -5.71 3.81 -4.06
CA GLY A 54 -6.06 4.53 -2.85
C GLY A 54 -6.33 6.00 -3.11
N ARG A 55 -6.73 6.71 -2.06
CA ARG A 55 -6.87 8.17 -2.11
C ARG A 55 -5.50 8.85 -1.97
N LYS A 56 -5.38 10.04 -2.56
CA LYS A 56 -4.11 10.80 -2.63
C LYS A 56 -3.65 11.28 -1.26
N ASP A 57 -4.57 11.77 -0.44
CA ASP A 57 -4.34 12.18 0.96
C ASP A 57 -3.76 11.04 1.79
N TRP A 58 -4.37 9.85 1.68
CA TRP A 58 -3.86 8.66 2.33
C TRP A 58 -2.43 8.32 1.88
N TRP A 59 -2.17 8.33 0.57
CA TRP A 59 -0.85 8.04 0.03
C TRP A 59 0.26 8.97 0.53
N GLU A 60 -0.04 10.27 0.66
CA GLU A 60 0.92 11.26 1.19
C GLU A 60 1.26 11.01 2.66
N GLU A 61 0.37 10.37 3.42
CA GLU A 61 0.60 10.00 4.82
C GLU A 61 1.20 8.59 5.01
N VAL A 62 1.34 7.79 3.96
CA VAL A 62 1.93 6.45 4.06
C VAL A 62 3.44 6.56 4.33
N GLU A 63 3.86 5.91 5.41
CA GLU A 63 5.26 5.69 5.77
C GLU A 63 5.82 4.49 5.01
N TRP A 64 6.77 4.77 4.12
CA TRP A 64 7.51 3.78 3.36
C TRP A 64 8.66 3.22 4.18
N GLU A 65 8.98 1.95 3.97
CA GLU A 65 10.16 1.32 4.58
C GLU A 65 11.45 2.05 4.21
N ASN A 66 11.61 2.42 2.94
CA ASN A 66 12.78 3.11 2.40
C ASN A 66 12.37 4.00 1.20
N GLU A 67 13.21 4.96 0.84
CA GLU A 67 12.99 5.78 -0.36
C GLU A 67 12.91 4.91 -1.64
N THR A 68 13.70 3.84 -1.69
CA THR A 68 13.68 2.90 -2.82
C THR A 68 12.35 2.17 -2.96
N THR A 69 11.68 1.79 -1.86
CA THR A 69 10.35 1.16 -1.98
C THR A 69 9.34 2.16 -2.50
N ARG A 70 9.36 3.40 -1.99
CA ARG A 70 8.52 4.48 -2.51
C ARG A 70 8.71 4.66 -4.02
N ASP A 71 9.93 4.79 -4.50
CA ASP A 71 10.23 5.00 -5.92
C ASP A 71 9.77 3.86 -6.81
N ILE A 72 9.85 2.62 -6.34
CA ILE A 72 9.38 1.45 -7.09
C ILE A 72 7.84 1.44 -7.19
N PHE A 73 7.14 1.83 -6.12
CA PHE A 73 5.67 1.78 -6.09
C PHE A 73 5.01 3.01 -6.70
N LEU A 74 5.68 4.17 -6.73
CA LEU A 74 5.20 5.41 -7.37
C LEU A 74 4.57 5.20 -8.76
N PRO A 75 5.24 4.53 -9.73
CA PRO A 75 4.66 4.30 -11.06
C PRO A 75 3.49 3.30 -11.07
N SER A 76 3.32 2.52 -10.01
CA SER A 76 2.26 1.51 -9.91
C SER A 76 1.03 1.99 -9.14
N LEU A 77 1.03 3.27 -8.75
CA LEU A 77 -0.11 3.89 -8.09
C LEU A 77 -1.22 4.21 -9.05
N ARG A 78 -2.44 3.98 -8.58
CA ARG A 78 -3.65 4.42 -9.24
C ARG A 78 -4.53 5.13 -8.22
N PHE A 79 -4.98 6.32 -8.59
CA PHE A 79 -5.92 7.06 -7.76
C PHE A 79 -7.30 6.44 -7.92
N SER A 80 -7.91 6.05 -6.80
CA SER A 80 -9.32 5.68 -6.79
C SER A 80 -10.15 6.93 -6.47
N PRO A 81 -11.15 7.30 -7.30
CA PRO A 81 -11.99 8.48 -7.07
C PRO A 81 -13.09 8.26 -6.03
N TYR A 82 -13.12 7.12 -5.33
CA TYR A 82 -14.22 6.69 -4.45
C TYR A 82 -13.85 6.72 -2.96
#